data_AF-A0A519UXN7-F1
#
_entry.id   AF-A0A519UXN7-F1
#
_cell.length_a   1.000
_cell.length_b   1.000
_cell.length_c   1.000
_cell.angle_alpha   90.00
_cell.angle_beta   90.00
_cell.angle_gamma   90.00
#
_symmetry.space_group_name_H-M   'P 1'
#
loop_
_entity.id
_entity.type
_entity.pdbx_description
1 polymer ?
#
loop_
_entity_poly.entity_id
_entity_poly.type
_entity_poly.pdbx_seq_one_letter_code
_entity_poly.pdbx_strand_id
1 'polypeptide(L)'
;SPVATSTFLCTYYGASGDILANEEAEQKILVPEIREKLKALHGSEAGFESFLEENYFDLHYQPLKDAKPVNLGLGNLWRLAVEHPGQQVLPCIHRAPEENPNEYRLLLIC
;
A
#
# COMPACT_ATOMS: atom_id res chain seq x y z
N SER A 1 -9.72 -4.35 -8.75
CA SER A 1 -10.76 -3.64 -9.54
C SER A 1 -11.36 -4.57 -10.59
N PRO A 2 -12.67 -4.50 -10.91
CA PRO A 2 -13.25 -5.26 -12.03
C PRO A 2 -12.76 -4.75 -13.41
N VAL A 3 -12.35 -3.48 -13.49
CA VAL A 3 -11.86 -2.85 -14.72
C VAL A 3 -10.35 -2.64 -14.63
N ALA A 4 -9.62 -3.17 -15.60
CA ALA A 4 -8.19 -2.92 -15.74
C ALA A 4 -7.99 -1.45 -16.15
N THR A 5 -7.21 -0.72 -15.37
CA THR A 5 -6.87 0.67 -15.64
C THR A 5 -5.48 0.99 -15.11
N SER A 6 -4.98 2.17 -15.45
CA SER A 6 -3.71 2.68 -14.97
C SER A 6 -3.80 4.18 -14.73
N THR A 7 -3.06 4.67 -13.74
CA THR A 7 -2.84 6.10 -13.48
C THR A 7 -1.39 6.48 -13.79
N PHE A 8 -1.13 7.76 -13.94
CA PHE A 8 0.24 8.28 -13.92
C PHE A 8 0.56 8.94 -12.59
N LEU A 9 1.78 8.72 -12.09
CA LEU A 9 2.32 9.33 -10.89
C LEU A 9 3.64 10.02 -11.19
N CYS A 10 3.78 11.27 -10.76
CA CYS A 10 5.05 11.99 -10.75
C CYS A 10 5.13 12.88 -9.50
N THR A 11 6.27 12.86 -8.82
CA THR A 11 6.60 13.82 -7.77
C THR A 11 7.43 14.94 -8.38
N TYR A 12 6.88 16.15 -8.46
CA TYR A 12 7.60 17.33 -8.97
C TYR A 12 8.46 17.99 -7.91
N TYR A 13 8.00 18.00 -6.66
CA TYR A 13 8.68 18.63 -5.54
C TYR A 13 8.35 17.91 -4.22
N GLY A 14 9.32 17.91 -3.29
CA GLY A 14 9.23 17.25 -1.98
C GLY A 14 9.60 15.76 -2.01
N ALA A 15 9.40 15.06 -0.89
CA ALA A 15 9.70 13.64 -0.79
C ALA A 15 8.88 12.80 -1.80
N SER A 16 9.54 11.88 -2.49
CA SER A 16 8.92 10.92 -3.43
C SER A 16 8.64 9.59 -2.75
N GLY A 17 7.57 8.92 -3.18
CA GLY A 17 7.21 7.59 -2.67
C GLY A 17 8.10 6.47 -3.17
N ASP A 18 7.83 5.28 -2.64
CA ASP A 18 8.48 4.04 -3.05
C ASP A 18 7.45 3.04 -3.58
N ILE A 19 7.93 2.05 -4.34
CA ILE A 19 7.19 0.83 -4.64
C ILE A 19 7.93 -0.34 -4.00
N LEU A 20 7.19 -1.23 -3.37
CA LEU A 20 7.70 -2.44 -2.74
C LEU A 20 7.08 -3.69 -3.40
N ALA A 21 7.90 -4.70 -3.69
CA ALA A 21 7.38 -5.96 -4.22
C ALA A 21 6.44 -6.63 -3.19
N ASN A 22 5.40 -7.31 -3.67
CA ASN A 22 4.42 -7.97 -2.79
C ASN A 22 5.10 -8.96 -1.82
N GLU A 23 6.07 -9.71 -2.32
CA GLU A 23 6.84 -10.72 -1.57
C GLU A 23 7.75 -10.13 -0.49
N GLU A 24 8.05 -8.83 -0.57
CA GLU A 24 8.87 -8.11 0.43
C GLU A 24 8.02 -7.41 1.49
N ALA A 25 6.71 -7.65 1.50
CA ALA A 25 5.77 -7.08 2.45
C ALA A 25 4.91 -8.18 3.09
N GLU A 26 4.44 -7.91 4.31
CA GLU A 26 3.43 -8.74 4.97
C GLU A 26 2.19 -7.91 5.28
N GLN A 27 1.01 -8.51 5.15
CA GLN A 27 -0.24 -7.89 5.59
C GLN A 27 -0.23 -7.71 7.10
N LYS A 28 -0.57 -6.50 7.57
CA LYS A 28 -0.60 -6.18 9.00
C LYS A 28 -1.61 -7.01 9.78
N ILE A 29 -2.70 -7.46 9.13
CA ILE A 29 -3.72 -8.33 9.74
C ILE A 29 -3.21 -9.74 10.08
N LEU A 30 -2.04 -10.14 9.55
CA LEU A 30 -1.39 -11.40 9.84
C LEU A 30 -0.41 -11.31 11.01
N VAL A 31 -0.01 -10.09 11.40
CA VAL A 31 0.86 -9.86 12.55
C VAL A 31 0.08 -10.17 13.83
N PRO A 32 0.52 -11.11 14.69
CA PRO A 32 -0.26 -11.58 15.83
C PRO A 32 -0.74 -10.47 16.75
N GLU A 33 0.15 -9.52 17.09
CA GLU A 33 -0.18 -8.41 17.99
C GLU A 33 -1.23 -7.45 17.41
N ILE A 34 -1.23 -7.25 16.08
CA ILE A 34 -2.20 -6.41 15.40
C ILE A 34 -3.53 -7.16 15.31
N ARG A 35 -3.49 -8.44 14.94
CA ARG A 35 -4.68 -9.28 14.81
C ARG A 35 -5.45 -9.40 16.13
N GLU A 36 -4.75 -9.57 17.26
CA GLU A 36 -5.36 -9.57 18.59
C GLU A 36 -6.06 -8.24 18.92
N LYS A 37 -5.45 -7.10 18.58
CA LYS A 37 -6.07 -5.78 18.75
C LYS A 37 -7.32 -5.61 17.88
N LEU A 38 -7.28 -6.10 16.64
CA LEU A 38 -8.42 -6.07 15.72
C LEU A 38 -9.56 -6.98 16.20
N LYS A 39 -9.24 -8.16 16.75
CA LYS A 39 -10.24 -9.04 17.38
C LYS A 39 -10.90 -8.39 18.59
N ALA A 40 -10.11 -7.73 19.44
CA ALA A 40 -10.64 -6.98 20.57
C ALA A 40 -11.52 -5.80 20.12
N LEU A 41 -11.19 -5.14 19.01
CA LEU A 41 -11.98 -4.08 18.41
C LEU A 41 -13.32 -4.58 17.84
N HIS A 42 -13.34 -5.74 17.18
CA HIS A 42 -14.57 -6.35 16.64
C HIS A 42 -15.47 -6.96 17.71
N GLY A 43 -14.87 -7.58 18.74
CA GLY A 43 -15.58 -8.11 19.91
C GLY A 43 -16.26 -9.47 19.73
N SER A 44 -16.17 -10.09 18.54
CA SER A 44 -16.65 -11.47 18.31
C SER A 44 -15.78 -12.18 17.28
N GLU A 45 -15.76 -13.51 17.26
CA GLU A 45 -15.05 -14.25 16.20
C GLU A 45 -15.90 -14.38 14.93
N ALA A 46 -17.23 -14.35 15.07
CA ALA A 46 -18.16 -14.44 13.96
C ALA A 46 -18.03 -13.21 13.05
N GLY A 47 -17.79 -13.45 11.75
CA GLY A 47 -17.66 -12.38 10.77
C GLY A 47 -16.38 -11.56 10.87
N PHE A 48 -15.35 -12.03 11.60
CA PHE A 48 -14.11 -11.28 11.76
C PHE A 48 -13.41 -10.98 10.42
N GLU A 49 -13.35 -11.94 9.50
CA GLU A 49 -12.74 -11.72 8.18
C GLU A 49 -13.51 -10.66 7.36
N SER A 50 -14.84 -10.71 7.38
CA SER A 50 -15.66 -9.67 6.73
C SER A 50 -15.44 -8.30 7.36
N PHE A 51 -15.28 -8.22 8.69
CA PHE A 51 -14.91 -6.99 9.37
C PHE A 51 -13.56 -6.44 8.88
N LEU A 52 -12.57 -7.30 8.63
CA LEU A 52 -11.27 -6.87 8.10
C LEU A 52 -11.42 -6.25 6.70
N GLU A 53 -12.15 -6.92 5.79
CA GLU A 53 -12.38 -6.45 4.42
C GLU A 53 -13.26 -5.18 4.37
N GLU A 54 -14.39 -5.16 5.09
CA GLU A 54 -15.34 -4.04 5.11
C GLU A 54 -14.73 -2.75 5.67
N ASN A 55 -13.72 -2.88 6.54
CA ASN A 55 -12.98 -1.76 7.11
C ASN A 55 -11.59 -1.57 6.47
N TYR A 56 -11.30 -2.27 5.37
CA TYR A 56 -10.06 -2.18 4.59
C TYR A 56 -8.77 -2.50 5.37
N PHE A 57 -8.86 -3.21 6.50
CA PHE A 57 -7.68 -3.58 7.30
C PHE A 57 -6.76 -4.54 6.54
N ASP A 58 -7.33 -5.39 5.70
CA ASP A 58 -6.64 -6.33 4.79
C ASP A 58 -5.78 -5.65 3.72
N LEU A 59 -6.04 -4.37 3.42
CA LEU A 59 -5.27 -3.59 2.44
C LEU A 59 -4.01 -2.92 3.03
N HIS A 60 -3.71 -3.16 4.31
CA HIS A 60 -2.57 -2.55 5.00
C HIS A 60 -1.39 -3.51 5.12
N TYR A 61 -0.23 -3.08 4.65
CA TYR A 61 1.00 -3.87 4.63
C TYR A 61 2.12 -3.19 5.44
N GLN A 62 3.06 -3.98 5.92
CA GLN A 62 4.34 -3.51 6.44
C GLN A 62 5.50 -4.17 5.70
N PRO A 63 6.62 -3.45 5.48
CA PRO A 63 7.79 -4.04 4.87
C PRO A 63 8.38 -5.13 5.76
N LEU A 64 8.90 -6.20 5.15
CA LEU A 64 9.77 -7.15 5.84
C LEU A 64 11.08 -6.46 6.24
N LYS A 65 11.79 -7.04 7.21
CA LYS A 65 13.01 -6.45 7.81
C LYS A 65 14.07 -6.03 6.78
N ASP A 66 14.24 -6.81 5.72
CA ASP A 66 15.28 -6.62 4.70
C ASP A 66 14.69 -6.23 3.33
N ALA A 67 13.45 -5.73 3.34
CA ALA A 67 12.75 -5.23 2.15
C ALA A 67 13.58 -4.17 1.42
N LYS A 68 13.53 -4.16 0.08
CA LYS A 68 14.23 -3.20 -0.76
C LYS A 68 13.26 -2.38 -1.62
N PRO A 69 12.63 -1.35 -1.04
CA PRO A 69 11.76 -0.46 -1.80
C PRO A 69 12.51 0.22 -2.95
N VAL A 70 11.83 0.35 -4.08
CA VAL A 70 12.31 1.11 -5.24
C VAL A 70 11.75 2.52 -5.13
N ASN A 71 12.64 3.51 -4.92
CA ASN A 71 12.23 4.91 -4.87
C ASN A 71 11.79 5.40 -6.25
N LEU A 72 10.66 6.11 -6.28
CA LEU A 72 10.09 6.64 -7.51
C LEU A 72 10.83 7.88 -8.02
N GLY A 73 11.57 8.57 -7.16
CA GLY A 73 12.39 9.73 -7.52
C GLY A 73 11.59 10.98 -7.87
N LEU A 74 12.30 12.09 -8.02
CA LEU A 74 11.73 13.38 -8.43
C LEU A 74 11.76 13.53 -9.95
N GLY A 75 10.70 14.07 -10.54
CA GLY A 75 10.59 14.32 -11.99
C GLY A 75 10.40 13.07 -12.85
N ASN A 76 10.37 11.87 -12.25
CA ASN A 76 10.11 10.62 -12.95
C ASN A 76 8.60 10.43 -13.15
N LEU A 77 8.21 10.06 -14.37
CA LEU A 77 6.83 9.75 -14.71
C LEU A 77 6.61 8.23 -14.69
N TRP A 78 5.81 7.77 -13.74
CA TRP A 78 5.46 6.36 -13.58
C TRP A 78 4.06 6.10 -14.07
N ARG A 79 3.86 4.98 -14.77
CA ARG A 79 2.53 4.46 -15.09
C ARG A 79 2.22 3.28 -14.17
N LEU A 80 1.21 3.42 -13.32
CA LEU A 80 0.85 2.44 -12.30
C LEU A 80 -0.47 1.77 -12.68
N ALA A 81 -0.43 0.45 -12.89
CA ALA A 81 -1.65 -0.33 -13.12
C ALA A 81 -2.32 -0.69 -11.80
N VAL A 82 -3.65 -0.70 -11.77
CA VAL A 82 -4.39 -1.21 -10.61
C VAL A 82 -4.35 -2.73 -10.56
N GLU A 83 -4.50 -3.29 -9.36
CA GLU A 83 -4.75 -4.72 -9.19
C GLU A 83 -6.00 -5.15 -9.98
N HIS A 84 -5.83 -6.19 -10.81
CA HIS A 84 -6.86 -6.74 -11.67
C HIS A 84 -6.63 -8.24 -11.90
N PRO A 85 -7.68 -9.08 -11.98
CA PRO A 85 -7.53 -10.53 -12.18
C PRO A 85 -6.76 -10.95 -13.44
N GLY A 86 -6.64 -10.08 -14.45
CA GLY A 86 -5.88 -10.34 -15.68
C GLY A 86 -4.38 -10.07 -15.57
N GLN A 87 -3.90 -9.49 -14.46
CA GLN A 87 -2.47 -9.25 -14.26
C GLN A 87 -1.71 -10.56 -14.08
N GLN A 88 -0.50 -10.62 -14.64
CA GLN A 88 0.34 -11.82 -14.61
C GLN A 88 1.21 -11.94 -13.35
N VAL A 89 1.26 -10.88 -12.55
CA VAL A 89 2.07 -10.77 -11.34
C VAL A 89 1.25 -10.15 -10.22
N LEU A 90 1.66 -10.42 -8.99
CA LEU A 90 1.06 -9.81 -7.81
C LEU A 90 1.27 -8.29 -7.82
N PRO A 91 0.32 -7.51 -7.26
CA PRO A 91 0.44 -6.07 -7.19
C PRO A 91 1.57 -5.67 -6.23
N CYS A 92 2.41 -4.74 -6.65
CA CYS A 92 3.35 -4.08 -5.75
C CYS A 92 2.63 -3.13 -4.79
N ILE A 93 3.23 -2.88 -3.63
CA ILE A 93 2.70 -2.00 -2.60
C ILE A 93 3.29 -0.61 -2.84
N HIS A 94 2.45 0.35 -3.20
CA HIS A 94 2.85 1.75 -3.29
C HIS A 94 2.91 2.37 -1.88
N ARG A 95 4.03 3.02 -1.56
CA ARG A 95 4.30 3.60 -0.25
C ARG A 95 4.44 5.10 -0.38
N ALA A 96 3.62 5.83 0.36
CA ALA A 96 3.87 7.25 0.57
C ALA A 96 5.17 7.42 1.37
N PRO A 97 5.98 8.46 1.07
CA PRO A 97 7.12 8.84 1.88
C PRO A 97 6.69 9.27 3.27
N GLU A 98 7.65 9.28 4.19
CA GLU A 98 7.46 9.88 5.52
C GLU A 98 7.19 11.39 5.41
N GLU A 99 6.28 11.88 6.25
CA GLU A 99 5.95 13.31 6.30
C GLU A 99 7.01 14.06 7.12
N ASN A 100 7.69 15.01 6.47
CA ASN A 100 8.69 15.85 7.13
C ASN A 100 8.10 17.22 7.50
N PRO A 101 8.48 17.79 8.66
CA PRO A 101 8.05 19.13 9.05
C PRO A 101 8.41 20.19 8.01
N ASN A 102 7.41 20.98 7.60
CA ASN A 102 7.54 22.05 6.60
C ASN A 102 7.96 21.59 5.19
N GLU A 103 7.87 20.30 4.88
CA GLU A 103 8.10 19.78 3.52
C GLU A 103 6.77 19.52 2.81
N TYR A 104 6.40 20.42 1.92
CA TYR A 104 5.24 20.23 1.04
C TYR A 104 5.62 19.42 -0.19
N ARG A 105 4.66 18.63 -0.69
CA ARG A 105 4.82 17.87 -1.93
C ARG A 105 3.94 18.42 -3.04
N LEU A 106 4.50 18.47 -4.24
CA LEU A 106 3.74 18.72 -5.47
C LEU A 106 3.74 17.43 -6.29
N LEU A 107 2.55 16.87 -6.49
CA LEU A 107 2.35 15.58 -7.15
C LEU A 107 1.43 15.75 -8.37
N LEU A 108 1.72 15.01 -9.43
CA LEU A 108 0.77 14.68 -10.49
C LEU A 108 0.20 13.29 -10.24
N ILE A 109 -1.13 13.20 -10.21
CA ILE A 109 -1.87 11.94 -10.24
C ILE A 109 -3.02 12.15 -11.24
N CYS A 110 -3.10 11.33 -12.30
CA CYS A 110 -4.15 11.43 -13.31
C CYS A 110 -4.61 10.09 -13.86
#